data_AF-A0A8B6H5Z4-F1
#
_entry.id   AF-A0A8B6H5Z4-F1
#
_cell.length_a   1.000
_cell.length_b   1.000
_cell.length_c   1.000
_cell.angle_alpha   90.00
_cell.angle_beta   90.00
_cell.angle_gamma   90.00
#
_symmetry.space_group_name_H-M   'P 1'
#
loop_
_entity.id
_entity.type
_entity.pdbx_description
1 polymer ?
#
loop_
_entity_poly.entity_id
_entity_poly.type
_entity_poly.pdbx_seq_one_letter_code
_entity_poly.pdbx_strand_id
1 'polypeptide(L)'
;MRVIKYPVNTGKQKVIEGDIHKRGFHMPRKHERDRAVGMVQADMRHIDVANNVGVSKLTITGSMSRLRQTGFSNDRRRSGRPRETTLRQDRRIRFTHLRNRFLPATITARQSPGRLIQGYQPKQRHQPPESVNQLRAALVEEWNNIQQAFIQRLLGSMRRRLTAFIDARGGHTRY
;
A
#
# COMPACT_ATOMS: atom_id res chain seq x y z
N MET A 1 -54.50 24.09 9.50
CA MET A 1 -53.49 24.03 8.41
C MET A 1 -52.12 23.88 9.07
N ARG A 2 -51.23 22.93 8.79
CA ARG A 2 -50.86 22.30 7.51
C ARG A 2 -50.88 20.77 7.60
N VAL A 3 -51.50 20.16 6.61
CA VAL A 3 -51.51 18.72 6.36
C VAL A 3 -50.23 18.39 5.58
N ILE A 4 -49.36 17.53 6.11
CA ILE A 4 -48.24 16.97 5.34
C ILE A 4 -48.71 15.61 4.82
N LYS A 5 -49.23 15.60 3.60
CA LYS A 5 -49.54 14.36 2.85
C LYS A 5 -48.25 13.87 2.19
N TYR A 6 -47.78 12.68 2.55
CA TYR A 6 -46.81 11.97 1.71
C TYR A 6 -47.56 11.25 0.58
N PRO A 7 -47.04 11.26 -0.66
CA PRO A 7 -47.67 10.57 -1.77
C PRO A 7 -47.73 9.06 -1.51
N VAL A 8 -48.94 8.52 -1.68
CA VAL A 8 -49.24 7.09 -1.69
C VAL A 8 -48.45 6.45 -2.82
N ASN A 9 -47.47 5.60 -2.50
CA ASN A 9 -46.81 4.76 -3.49
C ASN A 9 -47.66 3.51 -3.71
N THR A 10 -48.67 3.65 -4.58
CA THR A 10 -49.44 2.55 -5.17
C THR A 10 -48.53 1.76 -6.10
N GLY A 11 -47.80 0.82 -5.53
CA GLY A 11 -46.97 -0.11 -6.29
C GLY A 11 -46.28 -1.03 -5.31
N LYS A 12 -46.88 -2.20 -5.08
CA LYS A 12 -46.44 -3.29 -4.19
C LYS A 12 -44.91 -3.44 -4.20
N GLN A 13 -44.21 -2.74 -3.30
CA GLN A 13 -42.88 -3.15 -2.89
C GLN A 13 -43.09 -4.34 -1.99
N LYS A 14 -42.81 -5.54 -2.52
CA LYS A 14 -42.52 -6.69 -1.67
C LYS A 14 -41.52 -6.21 -0.63
N VAL A 15 -42.00 -6.09 0.61
CA VAL A 15 -41.14 -6.01 1.77
C VAL A 15 -40.36 -7.32 1.74
N ILE A 16 -39.13 -7.26 1.22
CA ILE A 16 -38.18 -8.32 1.46
C ILE A 16 -37.76 -8.09 2.91
N GLU A 17 -38.56 -8.63 3.84
CA GLU A 17 -38.17 -8.86 5.23
C GLU A 17 -36.98 -9.83 5.17
N GLY A 18 -35.80 -9.26 5.02
CA GLY A 18 -34.54 -9.96 5.11
C GLY A 18 -33.66 -9.14 6.03
N ASP A 19 -33.39 -9.69 7.22
CA ASP A 19 -32.43 -9.23 8.21
C ASP A 19 -31.37 -8.30 7.60
N ILE A 20 -31.51 -6.99 7.84
CA ILE A 20 -30.59 -5.95 7.35
C ILE A 20 -29.17 -6.18 7.88
N HIS A 21 -29.03 -7.01 8.92
CA HIS A 21 -27.77 -7.37 9.58
C HIS A 21 -27.09 -8.64 9.04
N LYS A 22 -27.64 -9.33 8.02
CA LYS A 22 -27.03 -10.57 7.45
C LYS A 22 -26.44 -10.43 6.04
N ARG A 23 -26.46 -9.26 5.40
CA ARG A 23 -25.73 -9.05 4.15
C ARG A 23 -24.33 -8.55 4.47
N GLY A 24 -23.35 -9.45 4.47
CA GLY A 24 -21.94 -9.07 4.55
C GLY A 24 -21.62 -8.02 3.49
N PHE A 25 -21.11 -6.86 3.92
CA PHE A 25 -20.73 -5.80 2.98
C PHE A 25 -19.67 -6.32 2.02
N HIS A 26 -19.88 -6.16 0.72
CA HIS A 26 -18.89 -6.51 -0.29
C HIS A 26 -18.15 -5.27 -0.80
N MET A 27 -16.95 -5.49 -1.36
CA MET A 27 -16.24 -4.44 -2.07
C MET A 27 -16.94 -4.15 -3.40
N PRO A 28 -17.27 -2.87 -3.70
CA PRO A 28 -18.01 -2.53 -4.91
C PRO A 28 -17.10 -2.62 -6.14
N ARG A 29 -17.59 -3.34 -7.16
CA ARG A 29 -16.97 -3.40 -8.49
C ARG A 29 -17.18 -2.07 -9.22
N LYS A 30 -16.46 -1.86 -10.33
CA LYS A 30 -16.53 -0.60 -11.10
C LYS A 30 -17.96 -0.18 -11.45
N HIS A 31 -18.75 -1.08 -12.02
CA HIS A 31 -20.12 -0.79 -12.44
C HIS A 31 -21.05 -0.42 -11.26
N GLU A 32 -20.87 -1.04 -10.09
CA GLU A 32 -21.59 -0.70 -8.86
C GLU A 32 -21.21 0.69 -8.35
N ARG A 33 -19.93 1.06 -8.45
CA ARG A 33 -19.48 2.42 -8.14
C ARG A 33 -20.06 3.44 -9.12
N ASP A 34 -20.04 3.16 -10.41
CA ASP A 34 -20.62 4.04 -11.44
C ASP A 34 -22.13 4.25 -11.21
N ARG A 35 -22.85 3.18 -10.89
CA ARG A 35 -24.27 3.22 -10.51
C ARG A 35 -24.49 4.07 -9.25
N ALA A 36 -23.67 3.86 -8.21
CA ALA A 36 -23.75 4.63 -6.97
C ALA A 36 -23.49 6.13 -7.19
N VAL A 37 -22.56 6.47 -8.08
CA VAL A 37 -22.27 7.87 -8.46
C VAL A 37 -23.48 8.50 -9.11
N GLY A 38 -24.12 7.83 -10.07
CA GLY A 38 -25.35 8.33 -10.71
C GLY A 38 -26.49 8.55 -9.72
N MET A 39 -26.66 7.63 -8.76
CA MET A 39 -27.68 7.78 -7.70
C MET A 39 -27.41 8.98 -6.79
N VAL A 40 -26.15 9.20 -6.39
CA VAL A 40 -25.78 10.36 -5.57
C VAL A 40 -25.94 11.68 -6.35
N GLN A 41 -25.68 11.68 -7.67
CA GLN A 41 -25.93 12.85 -8.53
C GLN A 41 -27.42 13.15 -8.70
N ALA A 42 -28.29 12.14 -8.56
CA ALA A 42 -29.73 12.30 -8.51
C ALA A 42 -30.26 12.65 -7.10
N ASP A 43 -29.40 13.22 -6.24
CA ASP A 43 -29.69 13.63 -4.87
C ASP A 43 -30.21 12.52 -3.93
N MET A 44 -29.91 11.25 -4.23
CA MET A 44 -30.19 10.16 -3.31
C MET A 44 -29.28 10.22 -2.08
N ARG A 45 -29.84 9.96 -0.90
CA ARG A 45 -29.07 9.92 0.36
C ARG A 45 -28.05 8.77 0.32
N HIS A 46 -26.83 9.04 0.78
CA HIS A 46 -25.73 8.06 0.76
C HIS A 46 -26.06 6.74 1.46
N ILE A 47 -26.93 6.73 2.47
CA ILE A 47 -27.34 5.52 3.18
C ILE A 47 -28.27 4.64 2.33
N ASP A 48 -29.19 5.27 1.60
CA ASP A 48 -30.14 4.60 0.71
C ASP A 48 -29.39 3.98 -0.49
N VAL A 49 -28.39 4.71 -1.02
CA VAL A 49 -27.49 4.21 -2.07
C VAL A 49 -26.66 3.03 -1.58
N ALA A 50 -26.12 3.12 -0.36
CA ALA A 50 -25.31 2.05 0.23
C ALA A 50 -26.12 0.76 0.42
N ASN A 51 -27.36 0.88 0.89
CA ASN A 51 -28.29 -0.24 1.03
C ASN A 51 -28.72 -0.84 -0.30
N ASN A 52 -28.89 0.01 -1.33
CA ASN A 52 -29.23 -0.44 -2.69
C ASN A 52 -28.10 -1.25 -3.33
N VAL A 53 -26.85 -0.82 -3.13
CA VAL A 53 -25.66 -1.42 -3.75
C VAL A 53 -25.06 -2.55 -2.89
N GLY A 54 -25.45 -2.69 -1.62
CA GLY A 54 -24.95 -3.75 -0.73
C GLY A 54 -23.60 -3.44 -0.08
N VAL A 55 -23.29 -2.16 0.13
CA VAL A 55 -21.98 -1.67 0.57
C VAL A 55 -22.15 -0.77 1.80
N SER A 56 -21.08 -0.55 2.58
CA SER A 56 -21.13 0.40 3.70
C SER A 56 -21.28 1.86 3.22
N LYS A 57 -21.96 2.68 4.04
CA LYS A 57 -22.07 4.15 3.83
C LYS A 57 -20.71 4.84 3.81
N LEU A 58 -19.72 4.33 4.54
CA LEU A 58 -18.34 4.83 4.52
C LEU A 58 -17.70 4.63 3.15
N THR A 59 -17.96 3.49 2.50
CA THR A 59 -17.46 3.21 1.14
C THR A 59 -18.07 4.18 0.12
N ILE A 60 -19.37 4.47 0.20
CA ILE A 60 -20.01 5.47 -0.68
C ILE A 60 -19.42 6.86 -0.44
N THR A 61 -19.30 7.27 0.83
CA THR A 61 -18.72 8.57 1.20
C THR A 61 -17.27 8.71 0.72
N GLY A 62 -16.44 7.68 0.93
CA GLY A 62 -15.06 7.63 0.46
C GLY A 62 -14.93 7.52 -1.05
N SER A 63 -15.88 6.89 -1.74
CA SER A 63 -15.93 6.83 -3.21
C SER A 63 -16.27 8.20 -3.80
N MET A 64 -17.23 8.93 -3.23
CA MET A 64 -17.57 10.30 -3.65
C MET A 64 -16.42 11.29 -3.39
N SER A 65 -15.76 11.19 -2.23
CA SER A 65 -14.58 12.01 -1.94
C SER A 65 -13.45 11.75 -2.94
N ARG A 66 -13.20 10.48 -3.29
CA ARG A 66 -12.22 10.12 -4.33
C ARG A 66 -12.63 10.63 -5.71
N LEU A 67 -13.87 10.45 -6.12
CA LEU A 67 -14.38 10.93 -7.40
C LEU A 67 -14.19 12.44 -7.56
N ARG A 68 -14.47 13.23 -6.50
CA ARG A 68 -14.23 14.68 -6.51
C ARG A 68 -12.76 15.05 -6.67
N GLN A 69 -11.83 14.21 -6.19
CA GLN A 69 -10.39 14.45 -6.28
C GLN A 69 -9.78 14.01 -7.61
N THR A 70 -10.20 12.86 -8.15
CA THR A 70 -9.57 12.24 -9.33
C THR A 70 -10.38 12.39 -10.60
N GLY A 71 -11.68 12.69 -10.51
CA GLY A 71 -12.62 12.68 -11.64
C GLY A 71 -13.00 11.27 -12.13
N PHE A 72 -12.44 10.20 -11.56
CA PHE A 72 -12.64 8.83 -12.01
C PHE A 72 -13.06 7.89 -10.87
N SER A 73 -13.97 6.96 -11.18
CA SER A 73 -14.44 5.86 -10.31
C SER A 73 -13.59 4.57 -10.42
N ASN A 74 -12.57 4.59 -11.27
CA ASN A 74 -11.69 3.46 -11.53
C ASN A 74 -10.82 3.12 -10.32
N ASP A 75 -10.46 1.84 -10.20
CA ASP A 75 -9.45 1.42 -9.23
C ASP A 75 -8.10 2.04 -9.59
N ARG A 76 -7.41 2.57 -8.57
CA ARG A 76 -6.08 3.13 -8.74
C ARG A 76 -5.09 2.01 -9.03
N ARG A 77 -4.28 2.16 -10.09
CA ARG A 77 -3.13 1.28 -10.31
C ARG A 77 -2.25 1.30 -9.06
N ARG A 78 -2.04 0.13 -8.46
CA ARG A 78 -1.13 -0.03 -7.32
C ARG A 78 0.29 -0.11 -7.85
N SER A 79 1.23 0.61 -7.24
CA SER A 79 2.65 0.34 -7.45
C SER A 79 2.95 -1.04 -6.88
N GLY A 80 3.33 -1.99 -7.73
CA GLY A 80 3.77 -3.31 -7.28
C GLY A 80 5.05 -3.25 -6.45
N ARG A 81 5.53 -4.41 -6.00
CA ARG A 81 6.81 -4.50 -5.27
C ARG A 81 7.94 -3.98 -6.18
N PRO A 82 8.80 -3.07 -5.69
CA PRO A 82 9.96 -2.61 -6.45
C PRO A 82 10.89 -3.79 -6.76
N ARG A 83 11.63 -3.69 -7.87
CA ARG A 83 12.61 -4.72 -8.25
C ARG A 83 13.79 -4.67 -7.28
N GLU A 84 14.14 -5.83 -6.71
CA GLU A 84 15.30 -5.97 -5.81
C GLU A 84 16.62 -5.91 -6.58
N THR A 85 16.63 -6.42 -7.82
CA THR A 85 17.81 -6.46 -8.69
C THR A 85 17.77 -5.34 -9.73
N THR A 86 18.95 -4.81 -10.04
CA THR A 86 19.17 -3.89 -11.16
C THR A 86 19.29 -4.65 -12.47
N LEU A 87 19.05 -3.97 -13.61
CA LEU A 87 19.21 -4.58 -14.94
C LEU A 87 20.62 -5.15 -15.19
N ARG A 88 21.65 -4.55 -14.62
CA ARG A 88 23.04 -5.04 -14.72
C ARG A 88 23.25 -6.33 -13.93
N GLN A 89 22.67 -6.41 -12.73
CA GLN A 89 22.69 -7.64 -11.93
C GLN A 89 21.92 -8.77 -12.63
N ASP A 90 20.75 -8.48 -13.21
CA ASP A 90 19.97 -9.47 -13.97
C ASP A 90 20.76 -10.06 -15.14
N ARG A 91 21.45 -9.21 -15.92
CA ARG A 91 22.32 -9.67 -17.01
C ARG A 91 23.43 -10.58 -16.48
N ARG A 92 24.06 -10.21 -15.36
CA ARG A 92 25.10 -11.03 -14.73
C ARG A 92 24.55 -12.38 -14.28
N ILE A 93 23.44 -12.41 -13.55
CA ILE A 93 22.77 -13.65 -13.10
C ILE A 93 22.48 -14.54 -14.30
N ARG A 94 21.91 -13.97 -15.38
CA ARG A 94 21.63 -14.69 -16.62
C ARG A 94 22.90 -15.30 -17.23
N PHE A 95 23.96 -14.51 -17.41
CA PHE A 95 25.21 -15.01 -17.97
C PHE A 95 25.87 -16.08 -17.10
N THR A 96 25.77 -15.97 -15.77
CA THR A 96 26.33 -16.97 -14.85
C THR A 96 25.62 -18.32 -15.02
N HIS A 97 24.29 -18.33 -15.08
CA HIS A 97 23.50 -19.56 -15.27
C HIS A 97 23.55 -20.11 -16.69
N LEU A 98 23.82 -19.28 -17.70
CA LEU A 98 24.09 -19.75 -19.06
C LEU A 98 25.43 -20.48 -19.16
N ARG A 99 26.45 -20.02 -18.42
CA ARG A 99 27.76 -20.69 -18.38
C ARG A 99 27.74 -21.93 -17.50
N ASN A 100 27.10 -21.83 -16.34
CA ASN A 100 27.03 -22.89 -15.34
C ASN A 100 25.58 -23.16 -14.97
N ARG A 101 24.88 -23.94 -15.81
CA ARG A 101 23.44 -24.21 -15.67
C ARG A 101 23.06 -24.89 -14.35
N PHE A 102 23.97 -25.67 -13.78
CA PHE A 102 23.76 -26.37 -12.51
C PHE A 102 24.13 -25.54 -11.28
N LEU A 103 24.52 -24.27 -11.45
CA LEU A 103 24.77 -23.39 -10.31
C LEU A 103 23.44 -23.18 -9.54
N PRO A 104 23.41 -23.42 -8.23
CA PRO A 104 22.21 -23.16 -7.44
C PRO A 104 21.86 -21.67 -7.41
N ALA A 105 20.57 -21.34 -7.58
CA ALA A 105 20.08 -19.96 -7.55
C ALA A 105 20.45 -19.24 -6.24
N THR A 106 20.54 -19.97 -5.13
CA THR A 106 20.96 -19.48 -3.80
C THR A 106 22.34 -18.83 -3.82
N ILE A 107 23.28 -19.36 -4.61
CA ILE A 107 24.63 -18.79 -4.74
C ILE A 107 24.55 -17.40 -5.38
N THR A 108 23.85 -17.28 -6.51
CA THR A 108 23.66 -15.98 -7.19
C THR A 108 22.86 -14.97 -6.39
N ALA A 109 21.91 -15.44 -5.56
CA ALA A 109 21.12 -14.59 -4.68
C ALA A 109 22.00 -13.97 -3.57
N ARG A 110 22.89 -14.74 -2.93
CA ARG A 110 23.82 -14.21 -1.91
C ARG A 110 24.81 -13.19 -2.48
N GLN A 111 25.25 -13.39 -3.72
CA GLN A 111 26.22 -12.51 -4.39
C GLN A 111 25.60 -11.26 -5.01
N SER A 112 24.28 -11.24 -5.19
CA SER A 112 23.56 -10.08 -5.69
C SER A 112 23.10 -9.29 -4.47
N PRO A 113 23.82 -8.24 -4.03
CA PRO A 113 23.29 -7.37 -2.99
C PRO A 113 21.94 -6.87 -3.51
N GLY A 114 20.89 -7.12 -2.73
CA GLY A 114 19.58 -6.54 -3.01
C GLY A 114 19.69 -5.03 -3.03
N ARG A 115 18.56 -4.33 -3.10
CA ARG A 115 18.53 -2.88 -2.91
C ARG A 115 18.80 -2.55 -1.43
N LEU A 116 19.99 -2.91 -0.94
CA LEU A 116 20.53 -2.50 0.35
C LEU A 116 20.49 -0.98 0.36
N ILE A 117 20.09 -0.44 1.51
CA ILE A 117 20.12 1.00 1.78
C ILE A 117 21.49 1.50 1.32
N GLN A 118 21.47 2.41 0.35
CA GLN A 118 22.64 2.96 -0.32
C GLN A 118 23.62 3.48 0.75
N GLY A 119 24.67 2.73 1.06
CA GLY A 119 25.66 3.05 2.09
C GLY A 119 25.99 1.93 3.10
N TYR A 120 25.18 0.88 3.24
CA TYR A 120 25.50 -0.23 4.16
C TYR A 120 26.05 -1.44 3.40
N GLN A 121 27.36 -1.66 3.51
CA GLN A 121 28.01 -2.92 3.16
C GLN A 121 28.41 -3.59 4.48
N PRO A 122 27.77 -4.70 4.89
CA PRO A 122 28.23 -5.42 6.07
C PRO A 122 29.65 -5.92 5.81
N LYS A 123 30.60 -5.52 6.66
CA LYS A 123 31.97 -6.05 6.61
C LYS A 123 31.87 -7.57 6.80
N GLN A 124 32.37 -8.33 5.83
CA GLN A 124 32.54 -9.77 6.01
C GLN A 124 33.67 -9.96 7.02
N ARG A 125 33.32 -10.28 8.26
CA ARG A 125 34.31 -10.67 9.27
C ARG A 125 34.91 -12.01 8.85
N HIS A 126 36.23 -12.10 8.84
CA HIS A 126 36.94 -13.31 8.42
C HIS A 126 36.73 -14.50 9.37
N GLN A 127 36.24 -14.25 10.60
CA GLN A 127 35.94 -15.30 11.57
C GLN A 127 34.59 -15.04 12.26
N PRO A 128 33.71 -16.06 12.36
CA PRO A 128 32.48 -15.96 13.14
C PRO A 128 32.82 -15.86 14.63
N PRO A 129 32.10 -15.06 15.43
CA PRO A 129 32.33 -14.98 16.87
C PRO A 129 31.98 -16.31 17.54
N GLU A 130 32.89 -16.82 18.37
CA GLU A 130 32.80 -18.13 19.03
C GLU A 130 32.19 -18.02 20.45
N SER A 131 31.98 -16.79 20.95
CA SER A 131 31.44 -16.52 22.29
C SER A 131 30.49 -15.32 22.31
N VAL A 132 29.56 -15.30 23.26
CA VAL A 132 28.63 -14.18 23.51
C VAL A 132 29.38 -12.87 23.76
N ASN A 133 30.53 -12.92 24.44
CA ASN A 133 31.35 -11.74 24.70
C ASN A 133 31.99 -11.21 23.40
N GLN A 134 32.47 -12.11 22.54
CA GLN A 134 33.02 -11.76 21.24
C GLN A 134 31.95 -11.19 20.30
N LEU A 135 30.73 -11.74 20.36
CA LEU A 135 29.57 -11.21 19.64
C LEU A 135 29.18 -9.81 20.14
N ARG A 136 29.17 -9.59 21.47
CA ARG A 136 28.92 -8.25 22.04
C ARG A 136 29.97 -7.24 21.59
N ALA A 137 31.25 -7.59 21.66
CA ALA A 137 32.34 -6.73 21.21
C ALA A 137 32.21 -6.38 19.73
N ALA A 138 31.87 -7.37 18.90
CA ALA A 138 31.61 -7.21 17.48
C ALA A 138 30.47 -6.21 17.20
N LEU A 139 29.36 -6.32 17.92
CA LEU A 139 28.22 -5.40 17.76
C LEU A 139 28.58 -3.96 18.14
N VAL A 140 29.33 -3.78 19.23
CA VAL A 140 29.78 -2.46 19.68
C VAL A 140 30.75 -1.84 18.66
N GLU A 141 31.66 -2.63 18.10
CA GLU A 141 32.58 -2.19 17.05
C GLU A 141 31.83 -1.75 15.79
N GLU A 142 30.88 -2.56 15.29
CA GLU A 142 30.07 -2.17 14.12
C GLU A 142 29.26 -0.91 14.39
N TRP A 143 28.70 -0.78 15.60
CA TRP A 143 27.95 0.41 16.03
C TRP A 143 28.83 1.67 16.00
N ASN A 144 30.03 1.59 16.57
CA ASN A 144 30.99 2.70 16.60
C ASN A 144 31.52 3.05 15.20
N ASN A 145 31.53 2.08 14.28
CA ASN A 145 32.00 2.26 12.91
C ASN A 145 30.89 2.81 11.96
N ILE A 146 29.67 3.04 12.45
CA ILE A 146 28.64 3.75 11.67
C ILE A 146 29.11 5.18 11.46
N GLN A 147 29.30 5.58 10.20
CA GLN A 147 29.76 6.92 9.86
C GLN A 147 28.81 7.99 10.43
N GLN A 148 29.32 8.85 11.30
CA GLN A 148 28.50 9.87 11.94
C GLN A 148 27.86 10.83 10.92
N ALA A 149 28.56 11.13 9.82
CA ALA A 149 28.02 11.93 8.71
C ALA A 149 26.74 11.32 8.10
N PHE A 150 26.64 10.00 8.05
CA PHE A 150 25.43 9.31 7.58
C PHE A 150 24.26 9.54 8.54
N ILE A 151 24.50 9.43 9.85
CA ILE A 151 23.50 9.69 10.90
C ILE A 151 23.04 11.15 10.85
N GLN A 152 23.98 12.10 10.76
CA GLN A 152 23.66 13.52 10.68
C GLN A 152 22.84 13.87 9.44
N ARG A 153 23.16 13.28 8.29
CA ARG A 153 22.37 13.43 7.06
C ARG A 153 20.95 12.89 7.24
N LEU A 154 20.81 11.74 7.91
CA LEU A 154 19.51 11.12 8.18
C LEU A 154 18.65 12.05 9.04
N LEU A 155 19.20 12.51 10.16
CA LEU A 155 18.54 13.44 11.09
C LEU A 155 18.18 14.76 10.40
N GLY A 156 19.11 15.36 9.66
CA GLY A 156 18.86 16.59 8.90
C GLY A 156 17.76 16.43 7.84
N SER A 157 17.59 15.23 7.28
CA SER A 157 16.54 14.95 6.30
C SER A 157 15.17 14.69 6.92
N MET A 158 15.07 14.38 8.22
CA MET A 158 13.82 13.92 8.87
C MET A 158 12.67 14.90 8.68
N ARG A 159 12.91 16.20 8.87
CA ARG A 159 11.88 17.22 8.69
C ARG A 159 11.28 17.17 7.28
N ARG A 160 12.13 17.13 6.25
CA ARG A 160 11.69 17.08 4.84
C ARG A 160 10.92 15.79 4.52
N ARG A 161 11.34 14.65 5.07
CA ARG A 161 10.63 13.36 4.91
C ARG A 161 9.24 13.39 5.53
N LEU A 162 9.14 13.92 6.76
CA LEU A 162 7.86 14.04 7.47
C LEU A 162 6.92 15.01 6.76
N THR A 163 7.42 16.18 6.33
CA THR A 163 6.62 17.13 5.54
C THR A 163 6.09 16.49 4.27
N ALA A 164 6.97 15.82 3.50
CA ALA A 164 6.55 15.13 2.28
C ALA A 164 5.49 14.04 2.55
N PHE A 165 5.56 13.33 3.68
CA PHE A 165 4.59 12.31 4.06
C PHE A 165 3.23 12.90 4.43
N ILE A 166 3.23 14.03 5.16
CA ILE A 166 2.03 14.78 5.50
C ILE A 166 1.36 15.33 4.24
N ASP A 167 2.14 15.94 3.33
CA ASP A 167 1.64 16.47 2.06
C ASP A 167 1.05 15.36 1.18
N ALA A 168 1.68 14.18 1.19
CA ALA A 168 1.17 13.00 0.51
C ALA A 168 -0.03 12.34 1.22
N ARG A 169 -0.49 12.87 2.36
CA ARG A 169 -1.56 12.32 3.21
C ARG A 169 -1.32 10.86 3.58
N GLY A 170 -0.08 10.55 3.94
CA GLY A 170 0.37 9.18 4.23
C GLY A 170 0.63 8.33 2.98
N GLY A 171 0.58 8.93 1.79
CA GLY A 171 0.91 8.30 0.53
C GLY A 171 2.42 8.11 0.31
N HIS A 172 2.77 7.43 -0.78
CA HIS A 172 4.16 7.16 -1.13
C HIS A 172 4.92 8.45 -1.49
N THR A 173 6.08 8.64 -0.87
CA THR A 173 6.98 9.76 -1.11
C THR A 173 8.29 9.26 -1.75
N ARG A 174 8.98 10.12 -2.51
CA ARG A 174 10.32 9.82 -3.07
C ARG A 174 11.46 10.04 -2.06
N TYR A 175 11.09 10.27 -0.79
CA TYR A 175 11.95 10.63 0.32
C TYR A 175 12.36 9.43 1.17
#